data_AF-A0A2M7L0W3-F1
#
_entry.id   AF-A0A2M7L0W3-F1
#
_cell.length_a   1.000
_cell.length_b   1.000
_cell.length_c   1.000
_cell.angle_alpha   90.00
_cell.angle_beta   90.00
_cell.angle_gamma   90.00
#
_symmetry.space_group_name_H-M   'P 1'
#
loop_
_entity.id
_entity.type
_entity.pdbx_description
1 polymer ?
#
loop_
_entity_poly.entity_id
_entity_poly.type
_entity_poly.pdbx_seq_one_letter_code
_entity_poly.pdbx_strand_id
1 'polypeptide(L)'
;MVGNTRRFEKHDDENQTAWYETDQSWWCWWNNDIEANAWILKAIVAENPKDPAAPKLIKWLLNNRHHGYYWRSTRDTAVCATAFIDYRKAVGEDRPNYTLRLKYDGQPLKEGKITPANFLVLGARAFDNQLTIAGDALEGGRHTLRLERVGLPRIRQKPHARSEATARPRRATVSSLRGPSRQASRTL
;
A
#
# COMPACT_ATOMS: atom_id res chain seq x y z
N MET A 1 -12.53 -32.82 10.91
CA MET A 1 -12.95 -32.55 9.51
C MET A 1 -12.07 -31.44 8.96
N VAL A 2 -11.17 -31.74 8.04
CA VAL A 2 -10.39 -30.71 7.33
C VAL A 2 -11.24 -30.23 6.16
N GLY A 3 -12.10 -29.24 6.41
CA GLY A 3 -12.84 -28.56 5.36
C GLY A 3 -11.90 -27.65 4.57
N ASN A 4 -11.99 -27.69 3.24
CA ASN A 4 -11.21 -26.84 2.34
C ASN A 4 -11.31 -25.36 2.76
N THR A 5 -10.23 -24.78 3.28
CA THR A 5 -10.17 -23.40 3.79
C THR A 5 -10.57 -22.36 2.75
N ARG A 6 -10.35 -22.67 1.45
CA ARG A 6 -10.76 -21.84 0.31
C ARG A 6 -12.25 -21.49 0.28
N ARG A 7 -13.13 -22.30 0.88
CA ARG A 7 -14.58 -22.00 0.90
C ARG A 7 -14.92 -20.71 1.66
N PHE A 8 -14.02 -20.27 2.55
CA PHE A 8 -14.19 -19.05 3.33
C PHE A 8 -13.47 -17.86 2.71
N GLU A 9 -12.78 -18.05 1.59
CA GLU A 9 -12.07 -16.99 0.89
C GLU A 9 -13.04 -16.00 0.27
N LYS A 10 -12.86 -14.73 0.60
CA LYS A 10 -13.55 -13.58 0.03
C LYS A 10 -12.54 -12.74 -0.73
N HIS A 11 -13.01 -12.14 -1.81
CA HIS A 11 -12.24 -11.21 -2.63
C HIS A 11 -12.95 -9.87 -2.71
N ASP A 12 -12.15 -8.82 -2.64
CA ASP A 12 -12.54 -7.49 -3.03
C ASP A 12 -11.55 -7.04 -4.10
N ASP A 13 -12.00 -7.10 -5.35
CA ASP A 13 -11.16 -6.79 -6.51
C ASP A 13 -10.91 -5.29 -6.68
N GLU A 14 -11.77 -4.44 -6.12
CA GLU A 14 -11.59 -2.97 -6.12
C GLU A 14 -10.41 -2.61 -5.21
N ASN A 15 -10.41 -3.15 -3.99
CA ASN A 15 -9.28 -2.97 -3.06
C ASN A 15 -8.14 -3.94 -3.32
N GLN A 16 -8.29 -4.89 -4.25
CA GLN A 16 -7.33 -5.97 -4.53
C GLN A 16 -6.93 -6.74 -3.27
N THR A 17 -7.89 -6.97 -2.38
CA THR A 17 -7.73 -7.68 -1.11
C THR A 17 -8.40 -9.05 -1.18
N ALA A 18 -7.94 -9.95 -0.31
CA ALA A 18 -8.56 -11.23 -0.07
C ALA A 18 -8.49 -11.52 1.42
N TRP A 19 -9.51 -12.14 1.97
CA TRP A 19 -9.52 -12.55 3.38
C TRP A 19 -10.36 -13.80 3.55
N TYR A 20 -10.13 -14.50 4.65
CA TYR A 20 -10.91 -15.65 5.03
C TYR A 20 -11.93 -15.22 6.07
N GLU A 21 -13.20 -15.36 5.72
CA GLU A 21 -14.32 -15.04 6.60
C GLU A 21 -14.28 -15.98 7.81
N THR A 22 -14.14 -15.40 8.98
CA THR A 22 -14.25 -16.09 10.27
C THR A 22 -15.64 -15.84 10.85
N ASP A 23 -16.22 -16.85 11.48
CA ASP A 23 -17.53 -16.70 12.13
C ASP A 23 -17.47 -15.58 13.17
N GLN A 24 -18.23 -14.51 12.94
CA GLN A 24 -18.32 -13.38 13.86
C GLN A 24 -19.27 -13.73 14.99
N SER A 25 -18.76 -14.49 15.97
CA SER A 25 -19.48 -14.70 17.22
C SER A 25 -19.75 -13.35 17.90
N TRP A 26 -20.96 -13.18 18.43
CA TRP A 26 -21.43 -11.99 19.14
C TRP A 26 -20.59 -11.64 20.39
N TRP A 27 -19.70 -12.54 20.83
CA TRP A 27 -18.63 -12.26 21.78
C TRP A 27 -17.41 -11.65 21.06
N CYS A 28 -17.52 -10.35 20.77
CA CYS A 28 -16.55 -9.58 19.97
C CYS A 28 -15.14 -9.47 20.57
N TRP A 29 -14.92 -9.86 21.84
CA TRP A 29 -13.60 -9.79 22.49
C TRP A 29 -12.76 -11.08 22.38
N TRP A 30 -13.33 -12.18 21.89
CA TRP A 30 -12.61 -13.46 21.75
C TRP A 30 -12.35 -13.86 20.30
N ASN A 31 -13.08 -13.27 19.35
CA ASN A 31 -12.90 -13.56 17.94
C ASN A 31 -11.82 -12.68 17.31
N ASN A 32 -10.86 -13.33 16.66
CA ASN A 32 -9.68 -12.67 16.11
C ASN A 32 -9.46 -13.06 14.65
N ASP A 33 -10.25 -12.43 13.79
CA ASP A 33 -10.13 -12.47 12.35
C ASP A 33 -8.70 -12.17 11.87
N ILE A 34 -7.99 -11.26 12.53
CA ILE A 34 -6.60 -10.94 12.23
C ILE A 34 -5.68 -12.14 12.48
N GLU A 35 -5.72 -12.71 13.68
CA GLU A 35 -4.87 -13.86 14.02
C GLU A 35 -5.16 -15.05 13.10
N ALA A 36 -6.43 -15.37 12.89
CA ALA A 36 -6.83 -16.47 12.02
C ALA A 36 -6.30 -16.27 10.58
N ASN A 37 -6.49 -15.08 10.01
CA ASN A 37 -6.00 -14.77 8.67
C ASN A 37 -4.46 -14.76 8.59
N ALA A 38 -3.77 -14.34 9.66
CA ALA A 38 -2.31 -14.40 9.71
C ALA A 38 -1.78 -15.84 9.75
N TRP A 39 -2.44 -16.74 10.48
CA TRP A 39 -2.12 -18.17 10.45
C TRP A 39 -2.42 -18.81 9.10
N ILE A 40 -3.54 -18.44 8.46
CA ILE A 40 -3.86 -18.90 7.11
C ILE A 40 -2.80 -18.42 6.12
N LEU A 41 -2.33 -17.18 6.22
CA LEU A 41 -1.22 -16.69 5.40
C LEU A 41 0.04 -17.57 5.58
N LYS A 42 0.41 -17.92 6.81
CA LYS A 42 1.54 -18.81 7.08
C LYS A 42 1.34 -20.19 6.42
N ALA A 43 0.12 -20.73 6.47
CA ALA A 43 -0.21 -22.01 5.83
C ALA A 43 -0.11 -21.93 4.30
N ILE A 44 -0.69 -20.89 3.69
CA ILE A 44 -0.59 -20.63 2.24
C ILE A 44 0.88 -20.51 1.82
N VAL A 45 1.68 -19.76 2.58
CA VAL A 45 3.12 -19.58 2.31
C VAL A 45 3.88 -20.91 2.38
N ALA A 46 3.55 -21.76 3.34
CA ALA A 46 4.19 -23.06 3.50
C ALA A 46 3.81 -24.05 2.38
N GLU A 47 2.56 -23.99 1.89
CA GLU A 47 2.07 -24.88 0.83
C GLU A 47 2.43 -24.38 -0.59
N ASN A 48 2.07 -23.14 -0.90
CA ASN A 48 2.31 -22.50 -2.18
C ASN A 48 2.59 -21.00 -2.00
N PRO A 49 3.86 -20.59 -1.87
CA PRO A 49 4.20 -19.18 -1.65
C PRO A 49 3.87 -18.26 -2.83
N LYS A 50 3.58 -18.83 -4.02
CA LYS A 50 3.19 -18.09 -5.22
C LYS A 50 1.68 -18.07 -5.44
N ASP A 51 0.89 -18.50 -4.45
CA ASP A 51 -0.56 -18.41 -4.52
C ASP A 51 -0.99 -16.93 -4.66
N PRO A 52 -1.83 -16.59 -5.66
CA PRO A 52 -2.29 -15.21 -5.86
C PRO A 52 -3.11 -14.64 -4.70
N ALA A 53 -3.65 -15.48 -3.81
CA ALA A 53 -4.34 -15.05 -2.59
C ALA A 53 -3.37 -14.44 -1.55
N ALA A 54 -2.14 -14.93 -1.46
CA ALA A 54 -1.16 -14.49 -0.46
C ALA A 54 -0.87 -12.97 -0.50
N PRO A 55 -0.54 -12.33 -1.64
CA PRO A 55 -0.33 -10.88 -1.69
C PRO A 55 -1.61 -10.09 -1.40
N LYS A 56 -2.78 -10.60 -1.80
CA LYS A 56 -4.08 -9.97 -1.52
C LYS A 56 -4.42 -10.03 -0.02
N LEU A 57 -4.08 -11.13 0.65
CA LEU A 57 -4.25 -11.35 2.08
C LEU A 57 -3.32 -10.48 2.92
N ILE A 58 -2.07 -10.32 2.50
CA ILE A 58 -1.14 -9.36 3.11
C ILE A 58 -1.71 -7.95 3.02
N LYS A 59 -2.22 -7.55 1.86
CA LYS A 59 -2.85 -6.23 1.68
C LYS A 59 -4.04 -6.04 2.63
N TRP A 60 -4.89 -7.05 2.76
CA TRP A 60 -6.01 -7.01 3.71
C TRP A 60 -5.52 -6.85 5.15
N LEU A 61 -4.54 -7.63 5.60
CA LEU A 61 -3.96 -7.51 6.93
C LEU A 61 -3.37 -6.11 7.16
N LEU A 62 -2.63 -5.55 6.19
CA LEU A 62 -2.05 -4.21 6.28
C LEU A 62 -3.10 -3.10 6.39
N ASN A 63 -4.23 -3.25 5.70
CA ASN A 63 -5.36 -2.31 5.73
C ASN A 63 -6.12 -2.36 7.06
N ASN A 64 -6.11 -3.51 7.75
CA ASN A 64 -6.77 -3.70 9.04
C ASN A 64 -5.85 -3.40 10.25
N ARG A 65 -4.79 -2.60 10.06
CA ARG A 65 -3.98 -2.08 11.16
C ARG A 65 -4.69 -0.94 11.88
N HIS A 66 -4.62 -0.93 13.20
CA HIS A 66 -4.99 0.22 14.00
C HIS A 66 -3.88 1.26 13.94
N HIS A 67 -4.26 2.50 13.57
CA HIS A 67 -3.38 3.66 13.42
C HIS A 67 -2.17 3.42 12.49
N GLY A 68 -2.13 2.34 11.71
CA GLY A 68 -1.04 2.01 10.80
C GLY A 68 0.17 1.32 11.43
N TYR A 69 0.19 1.00 12.73
CA TYR A 69 1.39 0.46 13.38
C TYR A 69 1.19 -0.91 14.05
N TYR A 70 -0.03 -1.25 14.46
CA TYR A 70 -0.30 -2.48 15.21
C TYR A 70 -1.66 -3.09 14.86
N TRP A 71 -1.87 -4.34 15.28
CA TRP A 71 -3.17 -5.01 15.29
C TRP A 71 -3.69 -5.13 16.72
N ARG A 72 -4.88 -5.72 16.90
CA ARG A 72 -5.63 -5.71 18.17
C ARG A 72 -4.79 -6.10 19.39
N SER A 73 -3.89 -7.07 19.27
CA SER A 73 -3.01 -7.50 20.37
C SER A 73 -1.53 -7.59 19.97
N THR A 74 -0.66 -7.69 20.99
CA THR A 74 0.76 -7.98 20.81
C THR A 74 0.99 -9.32 20.12
N ARG A 75 0.15 -10.32 20.42
CA ARG A 75 0.19 -11.64 19.79
C ARG A 75 -0.12 -11.52 18.29
N ASP A 76 -1.16 -10.80 17.91
CA ASP A 76 -1.53 -10.62 16.51
C ASP A 76 -0.44 -9.90 15.74
N THR A 77 0.10 -8.86 16.37
CA THR A 77 1.19 -8.09 15.77
C THR A 77 2.41 -8.98 15.54
N ALA A 78 2.76 -9.85 16.49
CA ALA A 78 3.85 -10.80 16.33
C ALA A 78 3.57 -11.85 15.24
N VAL A 79 2.36 -12.41 15.19
CA VAL A 79 1.98 -13.43 14.19
C VAL A 79 1.93 -12.82 12.78
N CYS A 80 1.32 -11.64 12.60
CA CYS A 80 1.29 -10.91 11.34
C CYS A 80 2.70 -10.56 10.86
N ALA A 81 3.54 -9.99 11.73
CA ALA A 81 4.91 -9.65 11.37
C ALA A 81 5.71 -10.91 10.94
N THR A 82 5.55 -12.02 11.67
CA THR A 82 6.20 -13.28 11.33
C THR A 82 5.70 -13.83 9.99
N ALA A 83 4.38 -13.81 9.75
CA ALA A 83 3.79 -14.26 8.50
C ALA A 83 4.30 -13.45 7.29
N PHE A 84 4.50 -12.15 7.44
CA PHE A 84 5.06 -11.30 6.40
C PHE A 84 6.54 -11.60 6.12
N ILE A 85 7.31 -11.86 7.18
CA ILE A 85 8.71 -12.28 7.04
C ILE A 85 8.80 -13.62 6.30
N ASP A 86 7.95 -14.59 6.66
CA ASP A 86 7.91 -15.91 6.02
C ASP A 86 7.54 -15.79 4.55
N TYR A 87 6.49 -15.02 4.22
CA TYR A 87 6.11 -14.75 2.84
C TYR A 87 7.27 -14.13 2.06
N ARG A 88 7.89 -13.08 2.58
CA ARG A 88 9.01 -12.37 1.92
C ARG A 88 10.17 -13.31 1.58
N LYS A 89 10.53 -14.19 2.53
CA LYS A 89 11.58 -15.20 2.33
C LYS A 89 11.17 -16.22 1.27
N ALA A 90 9.94 -16.73 1.33
CA ALA A 90 9.47 -17.78 0.45
C ALA A 90 9.33 -17.34 -1.02
N VAL A 91 8.99 -16.07 -1.27
CA VAL A 91 8.91 -15.52 -2.64
C VAL A 91 10.23 -14.97 -3.17
N GLY A 92 11.28 -14.89 -2.34
CA GLY A 92 12.61 -14.40 -2.75
C GLY A 92 12.69 -12.88 -2.92
N GLU A 93 11.82 -12.11 -2.24
CA GLU A 93 11.86 -10.64 -2.24
C GLU A 93 12.84 -10.09 -1.18
N ASP A 94 13.69 -10.94 -0.61
CA ASP A 94 14.70 -10.60 0.39
C ASP A 94 15.97 -9.98 -0.23
N ARG A 95 16.20 -10.20 -1.52
CA ARG A 95 17.36 -9.68 -2.27
C ARG A 95 16.93 -8.96 -3.55
N PRO A 96 16.39 -7.74 -3.44
CA PRO A 96 15.91 -7.03 -4.62
C PRO A 96 17.07 -6.64 -5.53
N ASN A 97 17.03 -7.03 -6.80
CA ASN A 97 17.96 -6.60 -7.83
C ASN A 97 17.22 -6.41 -9.16
N TYR A 98 16.60 -5.25 -9.31
CA TYR A 98 15.80 -4.93 -10.48
C TYR A 98 15.79 -3.44 -10.77
N THR A 99 15.42 -3.08 -11.99
CA THR A 99 15.27 -1.70 -12.41
C THR A 99 13.79 -1.37 -12.55
N LEU A 100 13.36 -0.29 -11.91
CA LEU A 100 12.02 0.30 -12.08
C LEU A 100 12.08 1.39 -13.13
N ARG A 101 11.19 1.31 -14.11
CA ARG A 101 10.98 2.32 -15.14
C ARG A 101 9.59 2.90 -14.99
N LEU A 102 9.51 4.21 -14.86
CA LEU A 102 8.27 4.96 -14.87
C LEU A 102 8.10 5.60 -16.24
N LYS A 103 6.99 5.29 -16.91
CA LYS A 103 6.59 5.90 -18.18
C LYS A 103 5.39 6.81 -17.97
N TYR A 104 5.38 7.92 -18.67
CA TYR A 104 4.27 8.88 -18.76
C TYR A 104 3.87 8.97 -20.24
N ASP A 105 2.62 8.63 -20.55
CA ASP A 105 2.08 8.59 -21.91
C ASP A 105 2.95 7.79 -22.90
N GLY A 106 3.54 6.71 -22.40
CA GLY A 106 4.43 5.83 -23.17
C GLY A 106 5.89 6.27 -23.21
N GLN A 107 6.20 7.53 -22.86
CA GLN A 107 7.57 8.04 -22.79
C GLN A 107 8.23 7.69 -21.45
N PRO A 108 9.47 7.19 -21.44
CA PRO A 108 10.20 6.92 -20.20
C PRO A 108 10.52 8.23 -19.48
N LEU A 109 10.02 8.37 -18.26
CA LEU A 109 10.16 9.58 -17.45
C LEU A 109 11.25 9.43 -16.38
N LYS A 110 11.39 8.23 -15.80
CA LYS A 110 12.38 7.96 -14.76
C LYS A 110 12.78 6.50 -14.73
N GLU A 111 14.04 6.24 -14.45
CA GLU A 111 14.58 4.90 -14.23
C GLU A 111 15.37 4.87 -12.91
N GLY A 112 15.17 3.81 -12.13
CA GLY A 112 15.84 3.65 -10.84
C GLY A 112 16.16 2.19 -10.56
N LYS A 113 17.42 1.90 -10.24
CA LYS A 113 17.85 0.56 -9.86
C LYS A 113 17.59 0.32 -8.38
N ILE A 114 16.84 -0.71 -8.06
CA ILE A 114 16.62 -1.20 -6.70
C ILE A 114 17.63 -2.32 -6.42
N THR A 115 18.34 -2.16 -5.32
CA THR A 115 19.35 -3.07 -4.78
C THR A 115 19.11 -3.25 -3.28
N PRO A 116 19.71 -4.26 -2.62
CA PRO A 116 19.57 -4.39 -1.17
C PRO A 116 20.10 -3.17 -0.40
N ALA A 117 21.04 -2.42 -0.97
CA ALA A 117 21.65 -1.25 -0.36
C ALA A 117 20.73 -0.02 -0.32
N ASN A 118 19.75 0.09 -1.23
CA ASN A 118 18.88 1.28 -1.34
C ASN A 118 17.39 0.99 -1.14
N PHE A 119 16.98 -0.28 -1.04
CA PHE A 119 15.57 -0.67 -0.92
C PHE A 119 14.83 -0.09 0.30
N LEU A 120 15.52 0.08 1.44
CA LEU A 120 14.93 0.57 2.69
C LEU A 120 15.39 1.99 3.07
N VAL A 121 16.18 2.64 2.22
CA VAL A 121 16.70 3.97 2.55
C VAL A 121 15.61 5.00 2.27
N LEU A 122 15.01 5.54 3.33
CA LEU A 122 14.08 6.66 3.26
C LEU A 122 14.87 7.96 3.14
N GLY A 123 14.83 8.59 1.97
CA GLY A 123 15.38 9.93 1.75
C GLY A 123 16.04 10.12 0.38
N ALA A 124 15.98 11.37 -0.11
CA ALA A 124 16.43 11.78 -1.45
C ALA A 124 17.90 11.47 -1.79
N ARG A 125 18.74 11.06 -0.83
CA ARG A 125 20.18 10.82 -1.05
C ARG A 125 20.53 9.47 -1.66
N ALA A 126 19.67 8.45 -1.58
CA ALA A 126 20.00 7.10 -2.04
C ALA A 126 19.03 6.52 -3.08
N PHE A 127 17.78 6.94 -3.05
CA PHE A 127 16.78 6.56 -4.03
C PHE A 127 15.70 7.64 -4.08
N ASP A 128 15.61 8.35 -5.20
CA ASP A 128 14.56 9.35 -5.41
C ASP A 128 13.24 8.63 -5.71
N ASN A 129 12.48 8.34 -4.64
CA ASN A 129 11.20 7.63 -4.67
C ASN A 129 10.02 8.53 -5.05
N GLN A 130 10.25 9.83 -5.25
CA GLN A 130 9.22 10.79 -5.60
C GLN A 130 9.38 11.20 -7.07
N LEU A 131 8.26 11.41 -7.74
CA LEU A 131 8.23 12.10 -9.02
C LEU A 131 7.24 13.25 -8.87
N THR A 132 7.73 14.47 -9.09
CA THR A 132 6.89 15.65 -9.16
C THR A 132 6.84 16.09 -10.61
N ILE A 133 5.66 16.01 -11.23
CA ILE A 133 5.41 16.60 -12.55
C ILE A 133 4.79 17.98 -12.29
N ALA A 134 5.44 19.03 -12.79
CA ALA A 134 4.92 20.39 -12.64
C ALA A 134 3.65 20.57 -13.50
N GLY A 135 2.71 21.41 -13.03
CA GLY A 135 1.37 21.52 -13.62
C GLY A 135 1.35 22.11 -15.04
N ASP A 136 2.38 22.86 -15.40
CA ASP A 136 2.68 23.36 -16.75
C ASP A 136 3.14 22.27 -17.71
N ALA A 137 3.77 21.21 -17.21
CA ALA A 137 4.17 20.04 -17.99
C ALA A 137 3.04 18.98 -18.13
N LEU A 138 1.91 19.18 -17.43
CA LEU A 138 0.71 18.38 -17.60
C LEU A 138 -0.18 19.06 -18.63
N GLU A 139 -0.16 18.55 -19.86
CA GLU A 139 -1.09 18.99 -20.88
C GLU A 139 -2.54 18.71 -20.46
N GLY A 140 -3.51 19.35 -21.10
CA GLY A 140 -4.91 19.06 -20.83
C GLY A 140 -5.27 17.68 -21.38
N GLY A 141 -5.76 16.76 -20.54
CA GLY A 141 -6.30 15.49 -21.03
C GLY A 141 -6.12 14.31 -20.09
N ARG A 142 -6.29 13.11 -20.65
CA ARG A 142 -6.09 11.85 -19.93
C ARG A 142 -4.65 11.40 -20.10
N HIS A 143 -3.92 11.37 -19.00
CA HIS A 143 -2.54 10.86 -18.96
C HIS A 143 -2.47 9.46 -18.36
N THR A 144 -1.50 8.69 -18.82
CA THR A 144 -1.26 7.31 -18.39
C THR A 144 0.13 7.17 -17.79
N LEU A 145 0.18 6.84 -16.50
CA LEU A 145 1.40 6.43 -15.83
C LEU A 145 1.54 4.91 -15.87
N ARG A 146 2.74 4.41 -16.19
CA ARG A 146 3.05 2.98 -16.17
C ARG A 146 4.35 2.72 -15.45
N LEU A 147 4.31 1.82 -14.46
CA LEU A 147 5.49 1.28 -13.80
C LEU A 147 5.86 -0.07 -14.42
N GLU A 148 7.11 -0.22 -14.83
CA GLU A 148 7.66 -1.45 -15.38
C GLU A 148 8.86 -1.89 -14.52
N ARG A 149 8.88 -3.17 -14.14
CA ARG A 149 10.00 -3.80 -13.44
C ARG A 149 10.78 -4.66 -14.43
N VAL A 150 12.08 -4.42 -14.53
CA VAL A 150 13.01 -5.13 -15.42
C VAL A 150 14.12 -5.76 -14.59
N GLY A 151 14.23 -7.09 -14.57
CA GLY A 151 15.19 -7.84 -13.76
C GLY A 151 14.61 -9.12 -13.12
N LEU A 152 15.41 -9.81 -12.29
CA LEU A 152 15.01 -11.04 -11.57
C LEU A 152 14.42 -10.71 -10.16
N PRO A 153 13.59 -11.60 -9.56
CA PRO A 153 12.71 -12.58 -10.18
C PRO A 153 11.31 -11.98 -10.39
N ARG A 154 10.72 -12.41 -11.49
CA ARG A 154 9.50 -11.87 -12.10
C ARG A 154 8.26 -12.39 -11.38
N ILE A 155 7.70 -11.62 -10.45
CA ILE A 155 6.28 -11.74 -10.14
C ILE A 155 5.53 -11.12 -11.32
N ARG A 156 4.74 -11.93 -12.02
CA ARG A 156 3.87 -11.47 -13.11
C ARG A 156 2.68 -10.73 -12.49
N GLN A 157 2.91 -9.53 -11.97
CA GLN A 157 1.80 -8.64 -11.65
C GLN A 157 1.18 -8.19 -12.98
N LYS A 158 -0.15 -8.37 -13.14
CA LYS A 158 -0.86 -7.73 -14.24
C LYS A 158 -0.62 -6.21 -14.11
N PRO A 159 -0.41 -5.46 -15.21
CA PRO A 159 -0.21 -4.02 -15.15
C PRO A 159 -1.51 -3.38 -14.64
N HIS A 160 -1.62 -3.13 -13.33
CA HIS A 160 -2.78 -2.50 -12.71
C HIS A 160 -2.30 -1.35 -11.85
N ALA A 161 -2.19 -0.18 -12.48
CA ALA A 161 -2.18 1.11 -11.82
C ALA A 161 -2.86 2.09 -12.79
N ARG A 162 -4.16 2.28 -12.61
CA ARG A 162 -4.88 3.45 -13.11
C ARG A 162 -5.02 4.37 -11.90
N SER A 163 -3.99 5.17 -11.62
CA SER A 163 -4.15 6.26 -10.64
C SER A 163 -4.85 7.41 -11.36
N GLU A 164 -6.15 7.55 -11.14
CA GLU A 164 -6.90 8.74 -11.55
C GLU A 164 -6.56 9.88 -10.61
N ALA A 165 -5.57 10.68 -10.95
CA ALA A 165 -5.38 11.98 -10.32
C ALA A 165 -6.31 12.99 -11.01
N THR A 166 -7.58 13.03 -10.61
CA THR A 166 -8.48 14.14 -10.97
C THR A 166 -8.06 15.35 -10.14
N ALA A 167 -7.23 16.22 -10.71
CA ALA A 167 -6.90 17.50 -10.10
C ALA A 167 -8.18 18.36 -10.05
N ARG A 168 -8.82 18.44 -8.87
CA ARG A 168 -9.82 19.49 -8.61
C ARG A 168 -9.09 20.82 -8.49
N PRO A 169 -9.52 21.89 -9.20
CA PRO A 169 -8.93 23.21 -9.00
C PRO A 169 -9.21 23.63 -7.54
N ARG A 170 -8.15 23.82 -6.76
CA ARG A 170 -8.26 24.45 -5.44
C ARG A 170 -8.70 25.90 -5.69
N ARG A 171 -9.95 26.22 -5.34
CA ARG A 171 -10.40 27.60 -5.20
C ARG A 171 -9.45 28.31 -4.25
N ALA A 172 -8.74 29.32 -4.74
CA ALA A 172 -7.97 30.20 -3.89
C ALA A 172 -8.95 31.01 -3.02
N THR A 173 -9.11 30.62 -1.76
CA THR A 173 -9.75 31.48 -0.77
C THR A 173 -8.72 32.52 -0.34
N VAL A 174 -8.81 33.73 -0.90
CA VAL A 174 -8.06 34.89 -0.41
C VAL A 174 -8.66 35.27 0.96
N SER A 175 -8.03 34.84 2.04
CA SER A 175 -8.32 35.34 3.39
C SER A 175 -7.56 36.65 3.57
N SER A 176 -8.28 37.78 3.52
CA SER A 176 -7.71 39.07 3.89
C SER A 176 -7.65 39.18 5.41
N LEU A 177 -6.46 39.01 5.97
CA LEU A 177 -6.17 39.34 7.36
C LEU A 177 -6.12 40.88 7.51
N ARG A 178 -7.25 41.51 7.80
CA ARG A 178 -7.26 42.87 8.40
C ARG A 178 -6.93 42.73 9.89
N GLY A 179 -5.74 43.18 10.28
CA GLY A 179 -5.40 43.37 11.69
C GLY A 179 -6.24 44.48 12.32
N PRO A 180 -6.49 44.44 13.65
CA PRO A 180 -7.28 45.45 14.33
C PRO A 180 -6.45 46.73 14.54
N SER A 181 -6.81 47.78 13.81
CA SER A 181 -6.34 49.15 14.06
C SER A 181 -7.06 49.73 15.28
N ARG A 182 -6.28 50.02 16.32
CA ARG A 182 -6.68 50.85 17.47
C ARG A 182 -7.21 52.20 17.00
N GLN A 183 -8.37 52.61 17.50
CA GLN A 183 -8.71 54.03 17.67
C GLN A 183 -9.25 54.25 19.09
N ALA A 184 -8.59 55.16 19.78
CA ALA A 184 -9.04 55.77 21.02
C ALA A 184 -9.80 57.06 20.68
N SER A 185 -10.90 57.34 21.41
CA SER A 185 -11.36 58.65 21.94
C SER A 185 -12.88 58.55 22.21
N ARG A 186 -13.45 58.68 23.41
CA ARG A 186 -13.48 59.72 24.46
C ARG A 186 -14.80 60.51 24.40
N THR A 187 -15.58 60.49 25.51
CA THR A 187 -16.67 61.42 25.94
C THR A 187 -17.93 61.46 25.05
N LEU A 188 -19.17 61.48 25.55
CA LEU A 188 -19.77 61.89 26.83
C LEU A 188 -20.65 60.77 27.44
#